data_AF-A0A7S4CGR2-F1
#
_entry.id   AF-A0A7S4CGR2-F1
#
_cell.length_a   1.000
_cell.length_b   1.000
_cell.length_c   1.000
_cell.angle_alpha   90.00
_cell.angle_beta   90.00
_cell.angle_gamma   90.00
#
_symmetry.space_group_name_H-M   'P 1'
#
loop_
_entity.id
_entity.type
_entity.pdbx_description
1 polymer ?
#
loop_
_entity_poly.entity_id
_entity_poly.type
_entity_poly.pdbx_seq_one_letter_code
_entity_poly.pdbx_strand_id
1 'polypeptide(L)'
;VLGLCIVEATRNASNFAEDEEKAEEKKNLALALGVTTLAATCLLSYALERLNITVIPEALVAILVGLLVSMLLRESAAQQFADLTQFNRDFFFLVLLPPIIFEAGFNMNPRPFLTNIGAICTYAFLGTTVSAAVVAGLVWALSHFGLVPQLSGYGCMLFGALIS
;
A
#
# COMPACT_ATOMS: atom_id res chain seq x y z
N VAL A 1 -43.95 -31.38 -16.60
CA VAL A 1 -42.67 -30.95 -17.23
C VAL A 1 -42.56 -29.44 -17.26
N LEU A 2 -43.50 -28.68 -17.84
CA LEU A 2 -43.48 -27.20 -17.80
C LEU A 2 -43.49 -26.61 -16.37
N GLY A 3 -44.31 -27.15 -15.46
CA GLY A 3 -44.40 -26.64 -14.08
C GLY A 3 -43.13 -26.85 -13.23
N LEU A 4 -42.40 -27.94 -13.45
CA LEU A 4 -41.11 -28.16 -12.77
C LEU A 4 -40.03 -27.20 -13.32
N CYS A 5 -40.03 -26.96 -14.63
CA CYS A 5 -39.05 -26.06 -15.27
C CYS A 5 -39.23 -24.61 -14.81
N ILE A 6 -40.47 -24.17 -14.55
CA ILE A 6 -40.76 -22.85 -14.00
C ILE A 6 -40.30 -22.76 -12.54
N VAL A 7 -40.56 -23.79 -11.72
CA VAL A 7 -40.10 -23.81 -10.31
C VAL A 7 -38.57 -23.85 -10.23
N GLU A 8 -37.90 -24.61 -11.09
CA GLU A 8 -36.43 -24.66 -11.16
C GLU A 8 -35.84 -23.30 -11.60
N ALA A 9 -36.46 -22.64 -12.58
CA ALA A 9 -36.03 -21.32 -13.05
C ALA A 9 -36.22 -20.23 -11.99
N THR A 10 -37.34 -20.24 -11.25
CA THR A 10 -37.59 -19.29 -10.16
C THR A 10 -36.66 -19.55 -8.96
N ARG A 11 -36.34 -20.82 -8.68
CA ARG A 11 -35.37 -21.23 -7.64
C ARG A 11 -33.92 -20.86 -8.00
N ASN A 12 -33.57 -20.96 -9.28
CA ASN A 12 -32.25 -20.55 -9.76
C ASN A 12 -32.10 -19.03 -9.77
N ALA A 13 -33.17 -18.28 -10.09
CA ALA A 13 -33.20 -16.82 -10.01
C ALA A 13 -33.13 -16.29 -8.57
N SER A 14 -33.77 -16.97 -7.60
CA SER A 14 -33.64 -16.61 -6.18
C SER A 14 -32.24 -16.89 -5.62
N ASN A 15 -31.62 -18.01 -6.01
CA ASN A 15 -30.24 -18.31 -5.60
C ASN A 15 -29.24 -17.33 -6.23
N PHE A 16 -29.45 -16.93 -7.48
CA PHE A 16 -28.60 -15.95 -8.17
C PHE A 16 -28.70 -14.55 -7.52
N ALA A 17 -29.89 -14.15 -7.07
CA ALA A 17 -30.09 -12.91 -6.32
C ALA A 17 -29.46 -12.95 -4.92
N GLU A 18 -29.55 -14.08 -4.19
CA GLU A 18 -28.90 -14.25 -2.89
C GLU A 18 -27.35 -14.27 -2.99
N ASP A 19 -26.79 -14.78 -4.10
CA ASP A 19 -25.35 -14.77 -4.35
C ASP A 19 -24.84 -13.38 -4.76
N GLU A 20 -25.63 -12.58 -5.49
CA GLU A 20 -25.36 -11.16 -5.75
C GLU A 20 -25.46 -10.32 -4.46
N GLU A 21 -26.47 -10.55 -3.62
CA GLU A 21 -26.67 -9.83 -2.35
C GLU A 21 -25.54 -10.12 -1.34
N LYS A 22 -25.11 -11.38 -1.20
CA LYS A 22 -23.97 -11.75 -0.35
C LYS A 22 -22.63 -11.24 -0.88
N ALA A 23 -22.47 -11.11 -2.21
CA ALA A 23 -21.26 -10.54 -2.82
C ALA A 23 -21.22 -9.01 -2.64
N GLU A 24 -22.37 -8.35 -2.71
CA GLU A 24 -22.51 -6.92 -2.44
C GLU A 24 -22.33 -6.59 -0.95
N GLU A 25 -22.88 -7.40 -0.05
CA GLU A 25 -22.68 -7.29 1.40
C GLU A 25 -21.20 -7.43 1.77
N LYS A 26 -20.48 -8.42 1.20
CA LYS A 26 -19.04 -8.59 1.43
C LYS A 26 -18.20 -7.43 0.92
N LYS A 27 -18.58 -6.82 -0.21
CA LYS A 27 -17.94 -5.60 -0.74
C LYS A 27 -18.18 -4.42 0.18
N ASN A 28 -19.41 -4.23 0.66
CA ASN A 28 -19.76 -3.15 1.59
C ASN A 28 -19.05 -3.33 2.93
N LEU A 29 -18.92 -4.55 3.44
CA LEU A 29 -18.13 -4.87 4.64
C LEU A 29 -16.63 -4.65 4.44
N ALA A 30 -16.07 -5.03 3.28
CA ALA A 30 -14.66 -4.77 2.96
C ALA A 30 -14.36 -3.27 2.83
N LEU A 31 -15.25 -2.51 2.18
CA LEU A 31 -15.17 -1.06 2.08
C LEU A 31 -15.32 -0.41 3.46
N ALA A 32 -16.28 -0.85 4.28
CA ALA A 32 -16.47 -0.36 5.64
C ALA A 32 -15.23 -0.62 6.51
N LEU A 33 -14.64 -1.81 6.41
CA LEU A 33 -13.42 -2.16 7.14
C LEU A 33 -12.20 -1.36 6.66
N GLY A 34 -12.08 -1.11 5.35
CA GLY A 34 -11.04 -0.25 4.80
C GLY A 34 -11.16 1.19 5.31
N VAL A 35 -12.37 1.76 5.25
CA VAL A 35 -12.65 3.12 5.74
C VAL A 35 -12.43 3.23 7.26
N THR A 36 -12.86 2.24 8.06
CA THR A 36 -12.64 2.26 9.50
C THR A 36 -11.17 2.10 9.87
N THR A 37 -10.42 1.28 9.14
CA THR A 37 -8.96 1.13 9.35
C THR A 37 -8.22 2.42 9.00
N LEU A 38 -8.59 3.10 7.91
CA LEU A 38 -8.04 4.40 7.54
C LEU A 38 -8.37 5.48 8.58
N ALA A 39 -9.63 5.54 9.03
CA ALA A 39 -10.05 6.47 10.06
C ALA A 39 -9.35 6.22 11.41
N ALA A 40 -9.22 4.96 11.82
CA ALA A 40 -8.50 4.57 13.04
C ALA A 40 -7.01 4.94 12.95
N THR A 41 -6.37 4.71 11.79
CA THR A 41 -4.97 5.10 11.56
C THR A 41 -4.80 6.61 11.63
N CYS A 42 -5.70 7.38 11.00
CA CYS A 42 -5.66 8.84 11.04
C CYS A 42 -5.88 9.41 12.46
N LEU A 43 -6.84 8.85 13.22
CA LEU A 43 -7.07 9.22 14.62
C LEU A 43 -5.89 8.85 15.52
N LEU A 44 -5.25 7.69 15.28
CA LEU A 44 -4.09 7.26 16.05
C LEU A 44 -2.87 8.13 15.75
N SER A 45 -2.62 8.48 14.49
CA SER A 45 -1.58 9.45 14.09
C SER A 45 -1.80 10.79 14.81
N TYR A 46 -3.02 11.32 14.77
CA TYR A 46 -3.38 12.56 15.47
C TYR A 46 -3.22 12.47 17.00
N ALA A 47 -3.59 11.34 17.60
CA ALA A 47 -3.42 11.11 19.04
C ALA A 47 -1.94 11.00 19.45
N LEU A 48 -1.09 10.38 18.62
CA LEU A 48 0.36 10.29 18.85
C LEU A 48 1.04 11.66 18.79
N GLU A 49 0.65 12.51 17.84
CA GLU A 49 1.12 13.91 17.78
C GLU A 49 0.76 14.69 19.05
N ARG A 50 -0.45 14.48 19.57
CA ARG A 50 -0.92 15.08 20.84
C ARG A 50 -0.12 14.62 22.06
N LEU A 51 0.47 13.42 22.03
CA LEU A 51 1.27 12.85 23.13
C LEU A 51 2.77 13.20 23.05
N ASN A 52 3.18 14.06 22.10
CA ASN A 52 4.55 14.60 21.98
C ASN A 52 5.67 13.54 21.81
N ILE A 53 5.35 12.37 21.26
CA ILE A 53 6.36 11.35 20.94
C ILE A 53 6.89 11.63 19.53
N THR A 54 7.78 12.62 19.39
CA THR A 54 8.34 13.08 18.10
C THR A 54 9.33 12.09 17.46
N VAL A 55 9.49 10.89 18.02
CA VAL A 55 10.50 9.90 17.59
C VAL A 55 9.98 9.00 16.46
N ILE A 56 8.65 8.88 16.30
CA ILE A 56 8.04 7.92 15.38
C ILE A 56 7.47 8.66 14.16
N PRO A 57 7.90 8.34 12.92
CA PRO A 57 7.33 8.94 11.72
C PRO A 57 5.89 8.44 11.49
N GLU A 58 5.01 9.32 11.01
CA GLU A 58 3.59 9.04 10.78
C GLU A 58 3.38 7.80 9.88
N ALA A 59 4.18 7.68 8.83
CA ALA A 59 4.14 6.53 7.92
C ALA A 59 4.44 5.19 8.61
N LEU A 60 5.34 5.18 9.61
CA LEU A 60 5.66 3.96 10.35
C LEU A 60 4.47 3.51 11.20
N VAL A 61 3.75 4.46 11.83
CA VAL A 61 2.53 4.16 12.58
C VAL A 61 1.49 3.54 11.66
N ALA A 62 1.27 4.12 10.48
CA ALA A 62 0.30 3.60 9.51
C ALA A 62 0.63 2.18 9.05
N ILE A 63 1.90 1.87 8.77
CA ILE A 63 2.35 0.53 8.38
C ILE A 63 2.12 -0.47 9.53
N LEU A 64 2.43 -0.10 10.78
CA LEU A 64 2.24 -0.99 11.93
C LEU A 64 0.77 -1.27 12.22
N VAL A 65 -0.11 -0.27 12.14
CA VAL A 65 -1.56 -0.45 12.31
C VAL A 65 -2.11 -1.37 11.22
N GLY A 66 -1.75 -1.12 9.96
CA GLY A 66 -2.14 -1.98 8.85
C GLY A 66 -1.68 -3.43 9.05
N LEU A 67 -0.44 -3.63 9.51
CA LEU A 67 0.08 -4.96 9.83
C LEU A 67 -0.71 -5.63 10.95
N LEU A 68 -1.02 -4.92 12.03
CA LEU A 68 -1.82 -5.45 13.14
C LEU A 68 -3.23 -5.85 12.69
N VAL A 69 -3.91 -4.99 11.92
CA VAL A 69 -5.24 -5.28 11.37
C VAL A 69 -5.18 -6.48 10.42
N SER A 70 -4.20 -6.54 9.52
CA SER A 70 -4.01 -7.69 8.63
C SER A 70 -3.69 -8.98 9.39
N MET A 71 -2.95 -8.93 10.49
CA MET A 71 -2.68 -10.10 11.33
C MET A 71 -3.94 -10.58 12.07
N LEU A 72 -4.73 -9.67 12.64
CA LEU A 72 -5.99 -10.01 13.33
C LEU A 72 -7.05 -10.60 12.37
N LEU A 73 -7.10 -10.10 11.14
CA LEU A 73 -7.98 -10.65 10.09
C LEU A 73 -7.58 -12.07 9.65
N ARG A 74 -6.32 -12.46 9.83
CA ARG A 74 -5.85 -13.81 9.49
C ARG A 74 -6.26 -14.85 10.54
N GLU A 75 -6.41 -14.45 11.79
CA GLU A 75 -6.86 -15.33 12.88
C GLU A 75 -8.39 -15.54 12.87
N SER A 76 -9.14 -14.56 12.37
CA SER A 76 -10.55 -14.77 12.04
C SER A 76 -10.66 -15.53 10.71
N ALA A 77 -11.64 -16.42 10.54
CA ALA A 77 -11.89 -17.15 9.28
C ALA A 77 -12.38 -16.26 8.12
N ALA A 78 -12.01 -14.98 8.15
CA ALA A 78 -12.43 -13.88 7.30
C ALA A 78 -11.48 -13.72 6.09
N GLN A 79 -10.93 -14.83 5.58
CA GLN A 79 -9.97 -14.82 4.46
C GLN A 79 -10.56 -14.29 3.15
N GLN A 80 -11.89 -14.30 3.02
CA GLN A 80 -12.59 -13.83 1.82
C GLN A 80 -12.58 -12.29 1.67
N PHE A 81 -12.28 -11.54 2.73
CA PHE A 81 -12.18 -10.07 2.66
C PHE A 81 -10.81 -9.57 2.17
N ALA A 82 -9.79 -10.44 2.18
CA ALA A 82 -8.44 -10.10 1.74
C ALA A 82 -8.36 -9.84 0.23
N ASP A 83 -9.13 -10.58 -0.57
CA ASP A 83 -9.12 -10.44 -2.03
C ASP A 83 -9.75 -9.13 -2.51
N LEU A 84 -10.75 -8.62 -1.79
CA LEU A 84 -11.40 -7.34 -2.12
C LEU A 84 -10.58 -6.12 -1.68
N THR A 85 -9.61 -6.30 -0.79
CA THR A 85 -8.71 -5.26 -0.29
C THR A 85 -7.31 -5.33 -0.91
N GLN A 86 -7.13 -6.14 -1.96
CA GLN A 86 -5.87 -6.19 -2.69
C GLN A 86 -5.54 -4.85 -3.35
N PHE A 87 -4.29 -4.42 -3.19
CA PHE A 87 -3.78 -3.18 -3.76
C PHE A 87 -3.71 -3.28 -5.29
N ASN A 88 -4.52 -2.49 -5.98
CA ASN A 88 -4.45 -2.36 -7.44
C ASN A 88 -3.38 -1.32 -7.82
N ARG A 89 -2.28 -1.81 -8.40
CA ARG A 89 -1.16 -1.00 -8.87
C ARG A 89 -1.61 0.04 -9.91
N ASP A 90 -2.39 -0.36 -10.91
CA ASP A 90 -2.76 0.54 -12.01
C ASP A 90 -3.64 1.69 -11.50
N PHE A 91 -4.55 1.40 -10.57
CA PHE A 91 -5.34 2.45 -9.91
C PHE A 91 -4.45 3.44 -9.15
N PHE A 92 -3.48 2.93 -8.37
CA PHE A 92 -2.55 3.81 -7.64
C PHE A 92 -1.74 4.70 -8.59
N PHE A 93 -1.13 4.15 -9.63
CA PHE A 93 -0.29 4.91 -10.55
C PHE A 93 -1.08 5.88 -11.44
N LEU A 94 -2.27 5.50 -11.89
CA LEU A 94 -3.08 6.31 -12.81
C LEU A 94 -3.96 7.34 -12.10
N VAL A 95 -4.45 7.05 -10.89
CA VAL A 95 -5.43 7.88 -10.19
C VAL A 95 -4.84 8.57 -8.96
N LEU A 96 -4.07 7.88 -8.11
CA LEU A 96 -3.58 8.44 -6.85
C LEU A 96 -2.26 9.20 -7.01
N LEU A 97 -1.36 8.70 -7.84
CA LEU A 97 -0.04 9.29 -8.02
C LEU A 97 -0.10 10.71 -8.62
N PRO A 98 -0.94 11.01 -9.64
CA PRO A 98 -0.99 12.37 -10.21
C PRO A 98 -1.45 13.45 -9.22
N PRO A 99 -2.52 13.26 -8.41
CA PRO A 99 -2.87 14.19 -7.33
C PRO A 99 -1.77 14.36 -6.28
N ILE A 100 -1.09 13.28 -5.87
CA ILE A 100 -0.01 13.35 -4.88
C ILE A 100 1.17 14.18 -5.40
N ILE A 101 1.63 13.92 -6.64
CA ILE A 101 2.70 14.72 -7.26
C ILE A 101 2.24 16.17 -7.46
N PHE A 102 0.98 16.39 -7.86
CA PHE A 102 0.46 17.73 -8.07
C PHE A 102 0.42 18.54 -6.77
N GLU A 103 -0.04 17.96 -5.67
CA GLU A 103 -0.09 18.61 -4.36
C GLU A 103 1.32 18.95 -3.86
N ALA A 104 2.26 18.00 -3.94
CA ALA A 104 3.67 18.23 -3.59
C ALA A 104 4.32 19.32 -4.46
N GLY A 105 4.03 19.34 -5.76
CA GLY A 105 4.51 20.37 -6.69
C GLY A 105 3.87 21.74 -6.47
N PHE A 106 2.59 21.79 -6.09
CA PHE A 106 1.85 23.02 -5.81
C PHE A 106 2.32 23.68 -4.50
N ASN A 107 2.65 22.88 -3.48
CA ASN A 107 3.19 23.38 -2.20
C ASN A 107 4.67 23.84 -2.32
N MET A 108 5.34 23.57 -3.44
CA MET A 108 6.73 23.93 -3.64
C MET A 108 6.91 25.35 -4.16
N ASN A 109 7.71 26.16 -3.47
CA ASN A 109 8.01 27.52 -3.89
C ASN A 109 8.93 27.55 -5.14
N PRO A 110 8.50 28.11 -6.28
CA PRO A 110 9.26 28.02 -7.53
C PRO A 110 10.53 28.87 -7.54
N ARG A 111 10.58 30.00 -6.82
CA ARG A 111 11.75 30.90 -6.80
C ARG A 111 13.04 30.24 -6.27
N PRO A 112 13.07 29.68 -5.05
CA PRO A 112 14.27 29.01 -4.54
C PRO A 112 14.57 27.69 -5.26
N PHE A 113 13.53 26.97 -5.71
CA PHE A 113 13.67 25.74 -6.48
C PHE A 113 14.40 25.96 -7.82
N LEU A 114 13.94 26.94 -8.61
CA LEU A 114 14.53 27.24 -9.92
C LEU A 114 15.93 27.86 -9.80
N THR A 115 16.21 28.59 -8.73
CA THR A 115 17.54 29.17 -8.48
C THR A 115 18.59 28.09 -8.16
N ASN A 116 18.16 26.96 -7.58
CA ASN A 116 19.04 25.86 -7.17
C ASN A 116 18.84 24.58 -7.98
N ILE A 117 18.29 24.68 -9.20
CA ILE A 117 17.93 23.51 -10.01
C ILE A 117 19.15 22.60 -10.27
N GLY A 118 20.35 23.18 -10.41
CA GLY A 118 21.58 22.40 -10.57
C GLY A 118 21.89 21.50 -9.36
N ALA A 119 21.74 22.02 -8.13
CA ALA A 119 21.96 21.25 -6.91
C ALA A 119 20.89 20.16 -6.75
N ILE A 120 19.64 20.47 -7.06
CA ILE A 120 18.52 19.53 -7.03
C ILE A 120 18.74 18.39 -8.03
N CYS A 121 19.08 18.71 -9.29
CA CYS A 121 19.39 17.70 -10.30
C CYS A 121 20.59 16.84 -9.90
N THR A 122 21.62 17.44 -9.29
CA THR A 122 22.79 16.69 -8.79
C THR A 122 22.38 15.72 -7.68
N TYR A 123 21.57 16.16 -6.71
CA TYR A 123 21.06 15.29 -5.65
C TYR A 123 20.15 14.19 -6.21
N ALA A 124 19.29 14.52 -7.17
CA ALA A 124 18.34 13.57 -7.75
C ALA A 124 19.02 12.48 -8.60
N PHE A 125 20.02 12.83 -9.42
CA PHE A 125 20.68 11.84 -10.26
C PHE A 125 21.90 11.21 -9.57
N LEU A 126 22.86 12.03 -9.15
CA LEU A 126 24.09 11.52 -8.54
C LEU A 126 23.85 11.02 -7.12
N GLY A 127 23.04 11.73 -6.32
CA GLY A 127 22.70 11.31 -4.96
C GLY A 127 21.98 9.95 -4.95
N THR A 128 20.93 9.78 -5.76
CA THR A 128 20.22 8.50 -5.89
C THR A 128 21.10 7.40 -6.48
N THR A 129 21.94 7.68 -7.48
CA THR A 129 22.86 6.65 -8.03
C THR A 129 23.87 6.17 -6.99
N VAL A 130 24.47 7.08 -6.22
CA VAL A 130 25.43 6.74 -5.16
C VAL A 130 24.73 6.00 -4.01
N SER A 131 23.56 6.48 -3.58
CA SER A 131 22.76 5.82 -2.54
C SER A 131 22.37 4.39 -2.95
N ALA A 132 21.86 4.20 -4.17
CA ALA A 132 21.53 2.87 -4.70
C ALA A 132 22.75 1.94 -4.73
N ALA A 133 23.92 2.43 -5.16
CA ALA A 133 25.16 1.65 -5.18
C ALA A 133 25.64 1.27 -3.77
N VAL A 134 25.57 2.19 -2.81
CA VAL A 134 25.96 1.95 -1.41
C VAL A 134 25.04 0.91 -0.78
N VAL A 135 23.72 1.06 -0.94
CA VAL A 135 22.74 0.09 -0.41
C VAL A 135 22.94 -1.28 -1.06
N ALA A 136 23.09 -1.35 -2.38
CA ALA A 136 23.33 -2.61 -3.09
C ALA A 136 24.61 -3.30 -2.59
N GLY A 137 25.69 -2.53 -2.37
CA GLY A 137 26.95 -3.01 -1.81
C GLY A 137 26.82 -3.52 -0.38
N LEU A 138 26.07 -2.81 0.48
CA LEU A 138 25.80 -3.23 1.85
C LEU A 138 25.00 -4.54 1.89
N VAL A 139 23.95 -4.67 1.09
CA VAL A 139 23.14 -5.90 1.02
C VAL A 139 23.97 -7.07 0.48
N TRP A 140 24.81 -6.83 -0.53
CA TRP A 140 25.74 -7.83 -1.03
C TRP A 140 26.73 -8.29 0.05
N ALA A 141 27.30 -7.35 0.83
CA ALA A 141 28.19 -7.68 1.95
C ALA A 141 27.47 -8.48 3.05
N LEU A 142 26.27 -8.04 3.47
CA LEU A 142 25.43 -8.73 4.46
C LEU A 142 25.05 -10.15 4.01
N SER A 143 24.81 -10.34 2.71
CA SER A 143 24.56 -11.64 2.11
C SER A 143 25.78 -12.55 2.18
N HIS A 144 26.99 -12.00 1.99
CA HIS A 144 28.24 -12.74 2.16
C HIS A 144 28.52 -13.15 3.61
N PHE A 145 28.11 -12.33 4.58
CA PHE A 145 28.17 -12.66 6.02
C PHE A 145 27.08 -13.64 6.49
N GLY A 146 26.18 -14.07 5.60
CA GLY A 146 25.13 -15.05 5.92
C GLY A 146 23.96 -14.50 6.74
N LEU A 147 23.83 -13.18 6.89
CA LEU A 147 22.73 -12.53 7.61
C LEU A 147 21.45 -12.40 6.76
N VAL A 148 21.60 -12.40 5.44
CA VAL A 148 20.53 -12.27 4.45
C VAL A 148 20.64 -13.44 3.47
N PRO A 149 19.53 -13.97 2.92
CA PRO A 149 19.57 -14.98 1.88
C PRO A 149 20.56 -14.62 0.76
N GLN A 150 21.14 -15.63 0.09
CA GLN A 150 22.05 -15.39 -1.01
C GLN A 150 21.29 -14.80 -2.21
N LEU A 151 21.37 -13.48 -2.37
CA LEU A 151 20.85 -12.79 -3.53
C LEU A 151 21.90 -12.74 -4.63
N SER A 152 21.47 -12.96 -5.88
CA SER A 152 22.29 -12.68 -7.05
C SER A 152 22.73 -11.21 -7.03
N GLY A 153 23.92 -10.90 -7.58
CA GLY A 153 24.44 -9.52 -7.62
C GLY A 153 23.46 -8.52 -8.26
N TYR A 154 22.70 -8.96 -9.27
CA TYR A 154 21.62 -8.16 -9.87
C TYR A 154 20.44 -7.95 -8.91
N GLY A 155 20.11 -8.92 -8.07
CA GLY A 155 19.06 -8.80 -7.06
C GLY A 155 19.39 -7.74 -6.01
N CYS A 156 20.66 -7.65 -5.59
CA CYS A 156 21.12 -6.59 -4.68
C CYS A 156 21.04 -5.20 -5.33
N MET A 157 21.41 -5.09 -6.62
CA MET A 157 21.28 -3.83 -7.37
C MET A 157 19.83 -3.40 -7.54
N LEU A 158 18.92 -4.34 -7.86
CA LEU A 158 17.49 -4.06 -7.95
C LEU A 158 16.92 -3.58 -6.61
N PHE A 159 17.29 -4.24 -5.51
CA PHE A 159 16.86 -3.81 -4.18
C PHE A 159 17.40 -2.41 -3.83
N GLY A 160 18.69 -2.16 -4.08
CA GLY A 160 19.30 -0.85 -3.87
C GLY A 160 18.64 0.26 -4.68
N ALA A 161 18.29 -0.01 -5.94
CA ALA A 161 17.58 0.94 -6.78
C ALA A 161 16.11 1.16 -6.36
N LEU A 162 15.46 0.17 -5.74
CA LEU A 162 14.07 0.27 -5.29
C LEU A 162 13.88 1.14 -4.05
N ILE A 163 14.88 1.21 -3.16
CA ILE A 163 14.78 1.94 -1.89
C ILE A 163 15.55 3.27 -1.88
N SER A 164 16.22 3.62 -2.98
CA SER A 164 17.02 4.85 -3.10
C SER A 164 16.22 6.04 -3.64
#